data_AF-C9Y8A4-F1
#
_entry.id   AF-C9Y8A4-F1
#
_cell.length_a   1.000
_cell.length_b   1.000
_cell.length_c   1.000
_cell.angle_alpha   90.00
_cell.angle_beta   90.00
_cell.angle_gamma   90.00
#
_symmetry.space_group_name_H-M   'P 1'
#
loop_
_entity.id
_entity.type
_entity.pdbx_description
1 polymer ?
#
loop_
_entity_poly.entity_id
_entity_poly.type
_entity_poly.pdbx_seq_one_letter_code
_entity_poly.pdbx_strand_id
1 'polypeptide(L)'
;MDMKFKTAIAAAAVAAASVGAQASVITGNSATFVAGTFTDTYVTDVIVTGLSNVTGSFDYLLSATGASGASYVGAAVTGLTTSIYLGNTLKGTSTGLNYSFSNLLSGTYTLKASGSVANNGFNVLINSYTVTPVPEPESFAMLLAGLGVMGAIARRRSKTAA
;
A
#
# COMPACT_ATOMS: atom_id res chain seq x y z
N MET A 1 17.31 -14.94 -45.84
CA MET A 1 16.33 -14.83 -44.73
C MET A 1 15.38 -13.70 -45.08
N ASP A 2 14.22 -14.07 -45.61
CA ASP A 2 13.31 -13.16 -46.33
C ASP A 2 12.66 -12.13 -45.39
N MET A 3 12.30 -10.96 -45.92
CA MET A 3 11.73 -9.84 -45.14
C MET A 3 10.52 -10.27 -44.30
N LYS A 4 9.71 -11.21 -44.78
CA LYS A 4 8.54 -11.76 -44.08
C LYS A 4 8.89 -12.41 -42.73
N PHE A 5 10.06 -13.05 -42.64
CA PHE A 5 10.50 -13.73 -41.43
C PHE A 5 11.00 -12.76 -40.36
N LYS A 6 11.62 -11.64 -40.77
CA LYS A 6 12.08 -10.58 -39.85
C LYS A 6 10.90 -9.82 -39.24
N THR A 7 9.85 -9.56 -40.02
CA THR A 7 8.63 -8.89 -39.53
C THR A 7 7.87 -9.75 -38.53
N ALA A 8 7.82 -11.07 -38.74
CA ALA A 8 7.18 -12.00 -37.83
C ALA A 8 7.89 -12.05 -36.46
N ILE A 9 9.22 -12.04 -36.44
CA ILE A 9 10.02 -12.00 -35.20
C ILE A 9 9.79 -10.67 -34.43
N ALA A 10 9.75 -9.54 -35.15
CA ALA A 10 9.50 -8.25 -34.52
C ALA A 10 8.08 -8.16 -33.92
N ALA A 11 7.07 -8.70 -34.61
CA ALA A 11 5.71 -8.76 -34.11
C ALA A 11 5.58 -9.67 -32.87
N ALA A 12 6.26 -10.82 -32.87
CA ALA A 12 6.31 -11.73 -31.72
C ALA A 12 6.98 -11.09 -30.49
N ALA A 13 8.06 -10.32 -30.70
CA ALA A 13 8.74 -9.60 -29.61
C ALA A 13 7.86 -8.48 -29.00
N VAL A 14 7.10 -7.76 -29.83
CA VAL A 14 6.14 -6.75 -29.35
C VAL A 14 4.98 -7.39 -28.60
N ALA A 15 4.44 -8.51 -29.09
CA ALA A 15 3.36 -9.24 -28.42
C ALA A 15 3.81 -9.90 -27.10
N ALA A 16 5.07 -10.35 -27.02
CA ALA A 16 5.63 -10.87 -25.78
C ALA A 16 5.93 -9.76 -24.73
N ALA A 17 6.14 -8.51 -25.17
CA ALA A 17 6.37 -7.38 -24.28
C ALA A 17 5.09 -6.77 -23.70
N SER A 18 3.90 -7.17 -24.19
CA SER A 18 2.62 -6.61 -23.74
C SER A 18 2.00 -7.32 -22.53
N VAL A 19 2.69 -8.26 -21.88
CA VAL A 19 2.23 -8.82 -20.60
C VAL A 19 2.43 -7.75 -19.53
N GLY A 20 1.42 -6.90 -19.33
CA GLY A 20 1.43 -5.90 -18.26
C GLY A 20 1.47 -6.59 -16.90
N ALA A 21 2.47 -6.26 -16.09
CA ALA A 21 2.43 -6.56 -14.67
C ALA A 21 1.31 -5.71 -14.04
N GLN A 22 0.25 -6.38 -13.58
CA GLN A 22 -0.89 -5.70 -12.98
C GLN A 22 -0.56 -5.43 -11.50
N ALA A 23 -0.37 -4.16 -11.13
CA ALA A 23 -0.24 -3.75 -9.74
C ALA A 23 -1.60 -3.91 -9.02
N SER A 24 -1.67 -4.76 -8.00
CA SER A 24 -2.89 -5.01 -7.23
C SER A 24 -2.91 -4.14 -5.97
N VAL A 25 -4.01 -3.40 -5.76
CA VAL A 25 -4.28 -2.67 -4.52
C VAL A 25 -4.90 -3.63 -3.52
N ILE A 26 -4.33 -3.73 -2.32
CA ILE A 26 -4.84 -4.57 -1.23
C ILE A 26 -5.49 -3.66 -0.20
N THR A 27 -6.70 -3.96 0.24
CA THR A 27 -7.36 -3.26 1.35
C THR A 27 -7.64 -4.23 2.50
N GLY A 28 -7.71 -3.69 3.71
CA GLY A 28 -8.06 -4.49 4.88
C GLY A 28 -8.67 -3.65 5.99
N ASN A 29 -9.46 -4.31 6.83
CA ASN A 29 -10.08 -3.71 8.00
C ASN A 29 -9.84 -4.59 9.23
N SER A 30 -9.78 -3.98 10.40
CA SER A 30 -9.58 -4.69 11.68
C SER A 30 -10.22 -3.90 12.82
N ALA A 31 -10.61 -4.60 13.89
CA ALA A 31 -11.15 -3.99 15.09
C ALA A 31 -10.35 -4.48 16.30
N THR A 32 -9.89 -3.56 17.14
CA THR A 32 -9.02 -3.84 18.29
C THR A 32 -9.60 -3.23 19.55
N PHE A 33 -9.83 -4.03 20.58
CA PHE A 33 -10.27 -3.53 21.89
C PHE A 33 -9.09 -2.90 22.62
N VAL A 34 -9.32 -1.72 23.20
CA VAL A 34 -8.33 -0.99 24.01
C VAL A 34 -8.93 -0.47 25.29
N ALA A 35 -8.09 -0.33 26.32
CA ALA A 35 -8.47 0.08 27.66
C ALA A 35 -7.38 0.95 28.27
N GLY A 36 -7.78 1.98 29.02
CA GLY A 36 -6.84 2.89 29.69
C GLY A 36 -5.71 3.34 28.79
N THR A 37 -4.49 3.40 29.33
CA THR A 37 -3.29 3.62 28.51
C THR A 37 -2.85 2.30 27.89
N PHE A 38 -2.69 2.30 26.58
CA PHE A 38 -2.26 1.13 25.80
C PHE A 38 -1.01 1.46 24.99
N THR A 39 -0.14 0.48 24.81
CA THR A 39 1.16 0.65 24.16
C THR A 39 1.48 -0.58 23.34
N ASP A 40 1.90 -0.36 22.09
CA ASP A 40 2.26 -1.41 21.14
C ASP A 40 1.18 -2.51 21.03
N THR A 41 -0.09 -2.11 21.14
CA THR A 41 -1.22 -3.01 20.98
C THR A 41 -1.26 -3.49 19.53
N TYR A 42 -1.21 -4.80 19.33
CA TYR A 42 -1.36 -5.41 18.01
C TYR A 42 -2.70 -5.02 17.38
N VAL A 43 -2.67 -4.58 16.12
CA VAL A 43 -3.88 -4.21 15.35
C VAL A 43 -4.14 -5.24 14.26
N THR A 44 -3.18 -5.41 13.35
CA THR A 44 -3.30 -6.33 12.21
C THR A 44 -1.95 -6.55 11.54
N ASP A 45 -1.84 -7.62 10.77
CA ASP A 45 -0.75 -7.83 9.83
C ASP A 45 -1.15 -7.30 8.43
N VAL A 46 -0.23 -6.58 7.82
CA VAL A 46 -0.34 -5.98 6.48
C VAL A 46 0.62 -6.69 5.55
N ILE A 47 0.08 -7.35 4.53
CA ILE A 47 0.89 -8.06 3.53
C ILE A 47 1.27 -7.08 2.42
N VAL A 48 2.57 -6.88 2.23
CA VAL A 48 3.14 -6.08 1.16
C VAL A 48 3.84 -7.01 0.18
N THR A 49 3.42 -7.02 -1.09
CA THR A 49 3.89 -7.98 -2.11
C THR A 49 4.98 -7.42 -3.03
N GLY A 50 5.27 -6.12 -2.97
CA GLY A 50 6.26 -5.41 -3.76
C GLY A 50 6.57 -4.04 -3.15
N LEU A 51 7.32 -3.17 -3.84
CA LEU A 51 7.55 -1.82 -3.35
C LEU A 51 6.22 -1.05 -3.29
N SER A 52 5.72 -0.77 -2.08
CA SER A 52 4.38 -0.22 -1.88
C SER A 52 4.33 0.84 -0.78
N ASN A 53 3.30 1.68 -0.83
CA ASN A 53 2.92 2.55 0.26
C ASN A 53 1.72 1.95 1.00
N VAL A 54 1.73 2.01 2.32
CA VAL A 54 0.63 1.62 3.19
C VAL A 54 0.01 2.87 3.79
N THR A 55 -1.25 3.15 3.47
CA THR A 55 -2.01 4.25 4.05
C THR A 55 -3.22 3.71 4.78
N GLY A 56 -3.69 4.43 5.80
CA GLY A 56 -4.88 4.01 6.52
C GLY A 56 -5.35 5.02 7.54
N SER A 57 -6.46 4.67 8.17
CA SER A 57 -7.08 5.47 9.21
C SER A 57 -7.66 4.63 10.33
N PHE A 58 -7.70 5.21 11.52
CA PHE A 58 -8.43 4.74 12.67
C PHE A 58 -9.69 5.55 12.89
N ASP A 59 -10.75 4.84 13.25
CA ASP A 59 -11.96 5.37 13.84
C ASP A 59 -12.15 4.79 15.25
N TYR A 60 -12.99 5.45 16.04
CA TYR A 60 -13.36 5.01 17.38
C TYR A 60 -14.82 4.63 17.44
N LEU A 61 -15.14 3.60 18.22
CA LEU A 61 -16.52 3.25 18.47
C LEU A 61 -17.15 4.32 19.39
N LEU A 62 -18.13 5.06 18.86
CA LEU A 62 -18.88 6.04 19.64
C LEU A 62 -19.90 5.36 20.55
N SER A 63 -20.72 4.47 19.98
CA SER A 63 -21.63 3.63 20.75
C SER A 63 -21.98 2.34 19.99
N ALA A 64 -22.35 1.30 20.73
CA ALA A 64 -22.85 0.05 20.19
C ALA A 64 -23.95 -0.50 21.09
N THR A 65 -24.92 -1.20 20.50
CA THR A 65 -25.89 -2.00 21.27
C THR A 65 -25.51 -3.47 21.11
N GLY A 66 -25.21 -4.12 22.23
CA GLY A 66 -24.93 -5.56 22.27
C GLY A 66 -26.17 -6.39 21.93
N ALA A 67 -25.96 -7.65 21.58
CA ALA A 67 -27.04 -8.57 21.22
C ALA A 67 -28.09 -8.77 22.33
N SER A 68 -27.71 -8.53 23.59
CA SER A 68 -28.60 -8.53 24.76
C SER A 68 -29.40 -7.24 24.96
N GLY A 69 -29.24 -6.24 24.08
CA GLY A 69 -29.85 -4.91 24.20
C GLY A 69 -29.08 -3.94 25.09
N ALA A 70 -27.93 -4.35 25.65
CA ALA A 70 -27.09 -3.48 26.46
C ALA A 70 -26.36 -2.45 25.58
N SER A 71 -26.48 -1.16 25.91
CA SER A 71 -25.78 -0.08 25.21
C SER A 71 -24.41 0.19 25.83
N TYR A 72 -23.40 0.29 24.96
CA TYR A 72 -22.04 0.69 25.29
C TYR A 72 -21.75 2.02 24.62
N VAL A 73 -21.12 2.94 25.36
CA VAL A 73 -20.60 4.20 24.82
C VAL A 73 -19.09 4.16 24.99
N GLY A 74 -18.36 4.34 23.89
CA GLY A 74 -16.91 4.33 23.91
C GLY A 74 -16.37 5.60 24.55
N ALA A 75 -15.38 5.46 25.43
CA ALA A 75 -14.68 6.61 25.98
C ALA A 75 -13.76 7.24 24.92
N ALA A 76 -13.53 8.55 25.00
CA ALA A 76 -12.67 9.27 24.06
C ALA A 76 -11.24 8.70 24.06
N VAL A 77 -10.64 8.57 22.88
CA VAL A 77 -9.26 8.11 22.72
C VAL A 77 -8.39 9.29 22.31
N THR A 78 -7.25 9.46 22.97
CA THR A 78 -6.30 10.56 22.74
C THR A 78 -4.88 10.03 22.56
N GLY A 79 -4.03 10.83 21.92
CA GLY A 79 -2.61 10.50 21.73
C GLY A 79 -2.36 9.28 20.85
N LEU A 80 -3.28 8.95 19.93
CA LEU A 80 -3.14 7.78 19.08
C LEU A 80 -1.87 7.87 18.23
N THR A 81 -1.06 6.82 18.32
CA THR A 81 0.18 6.64 17.58
C THR A 81 0.15 5.27 16.93
N THR A 82 0.38 5.22 15.63
CA THR A 82 0.45 4.00 14.83
C THR A 82 1.90 3.71 14.48
N SER A 83 2.35 2.49 14.73
CA SER A 83 3.70 2.04 14.41
C SER A 83 3.62 0.80 13.53
N ILE A 84 4.49 0.73 12.52
CA ILE A 84 4.57 -0.41 11.61
C ILE A 84 5.93 -1.10 11.76
N TYR A 85 5.90 -2.42 11.91
CA TYR A 85 7.07 -3.25 12.18
C TYR A 85 7.24 -4.31 11.11
N LEU A 86 8.49 -4.65 10.77
CA LEU A 86 8.82 -5.86 10.03
C LEU A 86 9.62 -6.76 10.98
N GLY A 87 9.00 -7.87 11.42
CA GLY A 87 9.49 -8.61 12.58
C GLY A 87 9.56 -7.69 13.81
N ASN A 88 10.73 -7.61 14.44
CA ASN A 88 10.96 -6.72 15.59
C ASN A 88 11.51 -5.33 15.22
N THR A 89 11.72 -5.05 13.93
CA THR A 89 12.29 -3.77 13.48
C THR A 89 11.19 -2.76 13.22
N LEU A 90 11.22 -1.61 13.89
CA LEU A 90 10.36 -0.47 13.60
C LEU A 90 10.70 0.10 12.23
N LYS A 91 9.67 0.30 11.39
CA LYS A 91 9.83 0.83 10.03
C LYS A 91 9.24 2.22 9.87
N GLY A 92 8.31 2.60 10.74
CA GLY A 92 7.78 3.95 10.80
C GLY A 92 6.78 4.11 11.93
N THR A 93 6.57 5.36 12.30
CA THR A 93 5.56 5.78 13.28
C THR A 93 4.80 6.97 12.72
N SER A 94 3.50 7.04 12.99
CA SER A 94 2.62 8.13 12.60
C SER A 94 1.70 8.47 13.77
N THR A 95 1.40 9.75 13.96
CA THR A 95 0.54 10.24 15.05
C THR A 95 -0.78 10.75 14.48
N GLY A 96 -1.87 10.51 15.21
CA GLY A 96 -3.22 10.89 14.81
C GLY A 96 -4.01 9.73 14.22
N LEU A 97 -5.18 10.06 13.68
CA LEU A 97 -6.12 9.07 13.14
C LEU A 97 -5.70 8.52 11.79
N ASN A 98 -5.02 9.32 10.97
CA ASN A 98 -4.56 8.91 9.65
C ASN A 98 -3.07 8.60 9.71
N TYR A 99 -2.64 7.57 8.99
CA TYR A 99 -1.24 7.20 8.86
C TYR A 99 -0.87 6.88 7.42
N SER A 100 0.41 7.07 7.12
CA SER A 100 1.01 6.75 5.84
C SER A 100 2.43 6.28 6.04
N PHE A 101 2.78 5.16 5.44
CA PHE A 101 4.12 4.60 5.42
C PHE A 101 4.50 4.34 3.96
N SER A 102 5.60 4.91 3.51
CA SER A 102 5.98 4.90 2.10
C SER A 102 7.18 3.99 1.83
N ASN A 103 7.26 3.47 0.60
CA ASN A 103 8.40 2.69 0.12
C ASN A 103 8.70 1.44 0.97
N LEU A 104 7.66 0.74 1.42
CA LEU A 104 7.80 -0.54 2.09
C LEU A 104 8.18 -1.59 1.06
N LEU A 105 9.21 -2.38 1.37
CA LEU A 105 9.60 -3.54 0.59
C LEU A 105 8.57 -4.66 0.79
N SER A 106 8.69 -5.73 -0.01
CA SER A 106 7.87 -6.92 0.20
C SER A 106 8.12 -7.53 1.58
N GLY A 107 7.03 -7.94 2.24
CA GLY A 107 7.06 -8.51 3.58
C GLY A 107 5.70 -8.42 4.26
N THR A 108 5.56 -9.16 5.37
CA THR A 108 4.41 -9.05 6.26
C THR A 108 4.76 -8.10 7.39
N TYR A 109 4.06 -6.97 7.45
CA TYR A 109 4.28 -5.93 8.43
C TYR A 109 3.24 -5.99 9.54
N THR A 110 3.66 -5.90 10.79
CA THR A 110 2.75 -5.83 11.93
C THR A 110 2.45 -4.38 12.26
N LEU A 111 1.16 -4.03 12.20
CA LEU A 111 0.65 -2.74 12.61
C LEU A 111 0.32 -2.77 14.11
N LYS A 112 0.80 -1.77 14.84
CA LYS A 112 0.53 -1.59 16.27
C LYS A 112 0.03 -0.20 16.56
N ALA A 113 -0.77 -0.06 17.62
CA ALA A 113 -1.30 1.20 18.10
C ALA A 113 -0.94 1.45 19.56
N SER A 114 -0.68 2.70 19.90
CA SER A 114 -0.45 3.21 21.26
C SER A 114 -1.30 4.44 21.48
N GLY A 115 -1.75 4.69 22.71
CA GLY A 115 -2.59 5.83 23.04
C GLY A 115 -3.20 5.71 24.42
N SER A 116 -4.18 6.57 24.71
CA SER A 116 -4.92 6.52 25.98
C SER A 116 -6.41 6.68 25.75
N VAL A 117 -7.18 5.84 26.44
CA VAL A 117 -8.62 5.98 26.58
C VAL A 117 -8.90 6.83 27.83
N ALA A 118 -9.78 7.83 27.70
CA ALA A 118 -10.14 8.73 28.79
C ALA A 118 -10.76 7.97 29.98
N ASN A 119 -10.54 8.48 31.19
CA ASN A 119 -11.10 7.95 32.45
C ASN A 119 -10.78 6.47 32.71
N ASN A 120 -9.66 5.96 32.20
CA ASN A 120 -9.32 4.53 32.23
C ASN A 120 -10.44 3.62 31.66
N GLY A 121 -11.23 4.17 30.74
CA GLY A 121 -12.34 3.45 30.10
C GLY A 121 -11.87 2.49 29.02
N PHE A 122 -12.83 2.05 28.20
CA PHE A 122 -12.61 1.15 27.07
C PHE A 122 -13.09 1.76 25.76
N ASN A 123 -12.48 1.37 24.64
CA ASN A 123 -12.94 1.70 23.29
C ASN A 123 -12.57 0.56 22.32
N VAL A 124 -13.11 0.61 21.10
CA VAL A 124 -12.71 -0.25 19.99
C VAL A 124 -12.10 0.64 18.90
N LEU A 125 -10.82 0.41 18.62
CA LEU A 125 -10.12 0.99 17.49
C LEU A 125 -10.54 0.24 16.22
N ILE A 126 -11.16 0.95 15.28
CA ILE A 126 -11.53 0.40 13.97
C ILE A 126 -10.49 0.92 12.98
N ASN A 127 -9.69 0.02 12.43
CA ASN A 127 -8.64 0.35 11.49
C ASN A 127 -9.03 -0.05 10.07
N SER A 128 -8.79 0.83 9.11
CA SER A 128 -8.94 0.58 7.68
C SER A 128 -7.64 0.95 6.99
N TYR A 129 -7.11 0.07 6.14
CA TYR A 129 -5.84 0.31 5.45
C TYR A 129 -5.91 -0.08 3.98
N THR A 130 -5.01 0.52 3.21
CA THR A 130 -4.77 0.25 1.80
C THR A 130 -3.28 0.14 1.54
N VAL A 131 -2.87 -0.92 0.85
CA VAL A 131 -1.54 -1.11 0.30
C VAL A 131 -1.61 -0.76 -1.19
N THR A 132 -0.92 0.31 -1.57
CA THR A 132 -0.83 0.77 -2.95
C THR A 132 0.58 0.50 -3.46
N PRO A 133 0.75 -0.30 -4.52
CA PRO A 133 2.04 -0.45 -5.17
C PRO A 133 2.56 0.92 -5.62
N VAL A 134 3.84 1.18 -5.37
CA VAL A 134 4.52 2.35 -5.94
C VAL A 134 4.72 2.03 -7.43
N PRO A 135 4.15 2.82 -8.36
CA PRO A 135 4.33 2.59 -9.79
C PRO A 135 5.82 2.47 -10.10
N GLU A 136 6.22 1.31 -10.61
CA GLU A 136 7.62 0.92 -10.64
C GLU A 136 8.48 1.90 -11.44
N PRO A 137 9.76 2.08 -11.07
CA PRO A 137 10.77 2.71 -11.92
C PRO A 137 10.80 2.08 -13.32
N GLU A 138 10.44 0.81 -13.43
CA GLU A 138 10.42 0.04 -14.68
C GLU A 138 9.36 0.54 -15.66
N SER A 139 8.22 1.06 -15.20
CA SER A 139 7.26 1.72 -16.10
C SER A 139 7.87 2.96 -16.74
N PHE A 140 8.69 3.71 -16.00
CA PHE A 140 9.46 4.82 -16.55
C PHE A 140 10.61 4.34 -17.45
N ALA A 141 11.29 3.24 -17.10
CA ALA A 141 12.33 2.65 -17.94
C ALA A 141 11.76 2.11 -19.26
N MET A 142 10.58 1.49 -19.24
CA MET A 142 9.87 1.00 -20.43
C MET A 142 9.31 2.15 -21.26
N LEU A 143 8.84 3.23 -20.62
CA LEU A 143 8.51 4.47 -21.30
C LEU A 143 9.74 5.06 -22.01
N LEU A 144 10.88 5.14 -21.32
CA LEU A 144 12.16 5.61 -21.87
C LEU A 144 12.67 4.69 -22.97
N ALA A 145 12.54 3.37 -22.82
CA ALA A 145 12.90 2.40 -23.84
C ALA A 145 12.01 2.57 -25.08
N GLY A 146 10.70 2.75 -24.91
CA GLY A 146 9.77 3.07 -25.99
C GLY A 146 10.14 4.37 -26.69
N LEU A 147 10.47 5.43 -25.93
CA LEU A 147 10.93 6.71 -26.48
C LEU A 147 12.26 6.57 -27.23
N GLY A 148 13.19 5.76 -26.71
CA GLY A 148 14.49 5.48 -27.32
C GLY A 148 14.35 4.76 -28.66
N VAL A 149 13.44 3.79 -28.77
CA VAL A 149 13.12 3.11 -30.03
C VAL A 149 12.50 4.09 -31.03
N MET A 150 11.55 4.92 -30.60
CA MET A 150 10.93 5.94 -31.47
C MET A 150 11.94 6.97 -31.97
N GLY A 151 12.85 7.42 -31.10
CA GLY A 151 13.95 8.32 -31.47
C GLY A 151 14.91 7.68 -32.49
N ALA A 152 15.24 6.40 -32.32
CA ALA A 152 16.07 5.67 -33.27
C ALA A 152 15.40 5.52 -34.65
N ILE A 153 14.08 5.29 -34.68
CA ILE A 153 13.30 5.23 -35.93
C ILE A 153 13.27 6.59 -36.62
N ALA A 154 13.01 7.68 -35.88
CA ALA A 154 12.99 9.04 -36.43
C ALA A 154 14.34 9.40 -37.07
N ARG A 155 15.46 9.06 -36.42
CA ARG A 155 16.82 9.28 -36.94
C ARG A 155 17.12 8.48 -38.22
N ARG A 156 16.54 7.29 -38.39
CA ARG A 156 16.71 6.50 -39.62
C ARG A 156 15.93 7.10 -40.78
N ARG A 157 14.73 7.63 -40.53
CA ARG A 157 13.88 8.25 -41.58
C ARG A 157 14.48 9.54 -42.13
N SER A 158 15.13 10.35 -41.29
CA SER A 158 15.77 11.58 -41.75
C SER A 158 16.96 11.32 -42.68
N LYS A 159 17.63 10.17 -42.56
CA LYS A 159 18.75 9.76 -43.44
C LYS A 159 18.33 9.23 -44.81
N THR A 160 17.04 9.00 -45.06
CA THR A 160 16.53 8.50 -46.36
C THR A 160 15.83 9.61 -47.15
N ALA A 161 15.50 10.74 -46.51
CA ALA A 161 14.92 11.92 -47.15
C ALA A 161 15.99 12.96 -47.57
N ALA A 162 17.27 12.65 -47.36
CA ALA A 162 18.45 13.38 -47.84
C ALA A 162 19.24 12.44 -48.75
#